data_AF-A0A959ZJR1-F1
#
_entry.id   AF-A0A959ZJR1-F1
#
_cell.length_a   1.000
_cell.length_b   1.000
_cell.length_c   1.000
_cell.angle_alpha   90.00
_cell.angle_beta   90.00
_cell.angle_gamma   90.00
#
_symmetry.space_group_name_H-M   'P 1'
#
loop_
_entity.id
_entity.type
_entity.pdbx_description
1 polymer ?
#
loop_
_entity_poly.entity_id
_entity_poly.type
_entity_poly.pdbx_seq_one_letter_code
_entity_poly.pdbx_strand_id
1 'polypeptide(L)'
;MGREVVFRMSARVMAVVGLFATIALGFAGSATAAPSDRAGDAVVLKGSDLGQMVGTMPNDIVGFAWDGSWQQIPVQVDERHTISARQLYPDTPTNSYVTLSDPSAYQSFDIEVYADPNTRSGADEDATFDTDDEFVFMGGDAGSNAPAYADPPAGVDGTSGVKVEVSDPLGGSAAVYLFKKTGDLDPGAGKDYVDYDFNLTNLPAGQSIKDGYGYIHSTNPEDSTVTTAYYKLHSVDRWMEDELEVKAGNSSGVDILDRETAQAYLNQCGRSQYTFSGRWTEDTKPDNDTNTDDEGTYVAAIDGPVRAIRSYMGANSGPYTQREHIYYADHELNTIYLRVHVMQDLYSWTDYSPAAIGMTYRDSNNTAGVPVDGTPDTLVPTTTADITGGTYAWQQLSGTQGSVSTVMGSQTDIDNPKFGNYYLDDSTPAGADEVQCGGDGQSIGASGFGILGKEGVPFPITPNTDPRNPAGFNKLTVFRTRYFGPPSDGAAQAENYTERVAQPLTAAASANPVVGGPKLKVSLPGKKKAARKGKAYKVRVRVANKGNLAGKPVKVCVKGGQLKSKGACRQIKSLGAKKSKTITVTVKVKAKARGKKLKLKITATGKPGKSSVSKRLNVKLKR
;
A
#
# COMPACT_ATOMS: atom_id res chain seq x y z
N MET A 1 -5.52 -49.67 60.36
CA MET A 1 -6.34 -49.23 61.51
C MET A 1 -6.40 -47.71 61.48
N GLY A 2 -7.48 -46.96 61.27
CA GLY A 2 -8.87 -47.18 60.79
C GLY A 2 -9.20 -46.06 59.77
N ARG A 3 -10.05 -46.25 58.75
CA ARG A 3 -11.54 -46.19 58.74
C ARG A 3 -12.12 -44.91 59.35
N GLU A 4 -13.07 -44.17 58.78
CA GLU A 4 -13.79 -44.12 57.48
C GLU A 4 -14.89 -43.04 57.68
N VAL A 5 -15.16 -42.13 56.73
CA VAL A 5 -16.47 -41.48 56.38
C VAL A 5 -16.24 -40.78 55.02
N VAL A 6 -16.59 -41.27 53.81
CA VAL A 6 -17.87 -41.55 53.11
C VAL A 6 -18.80 -40.33 52.89
N PHE A 7 -18.86 -39.77 51.67
CA PHE A 7 -20.08 -39.79 50.82
C PHE A 7 -19.87 -39.31 49.35
N ARG A 8 -20.04 -40.28 48.43
CA ARG A 8 -20.60 -40.34 47.05
C ARG A 8 -20.94 -39.04 46.27
N MET A 9 -20.54 -39.01 44.99
CA MET A 9 -21.39 -39.31 43.80
C MET A 9 -20.54 -39.13 42.51
N SER A 10 -20.19 -40.22 41.80
CA SER A 10 -20.91 -40.80 40.65
C SER A 10 -20.62 -40.12 39.29
N ALA A 11 -19.76 -40.73 38.47
CA ALA A 11 -19.90 -40.68 37.00
C ALA A 11 -19.23 -41.92 36.37
N ARG A 12 -20.06 -42.80 35.80
CA ARG A 12 -19.65 -43.93 34.95
C ARG A 12 -19.39 -43.40 33.55
N VAL A 13 -18.25 -43.75 32.94
CA VAL A 13 -18.04 -43.62 31.49
C VAL A 13 -17.91 -45.03 30.91
N MET A 14 -18.89 -45.41 30.09
CA MET A 14 -18.80 -46.53 29.15
C MET A 14 -18.80 -45.95 27.73
N ALA A 15 -17.94 -46.52 26.89
CA ALA A 15 -17.81 -46.22 25.47
C ALA A 15 -19.09 -46.57 24.69
N VAL A 16 -19.48 -45.70 23.76
CA VAL A 16 -20.35 -46.01 22.62
C VAL A 16 -19.83 -45.28 21.39
N VAL A 17 -19.45 -46.06 20.38
CA VAL A 17 -19.15 -45.64 19.01
C VAL A 17 -20.44 -45.09 18.39
N GLY A 18 -20.41 -43.82 17.97
CA GLY A 18 -21.53 -43.14 17.35
C GLY A 18 -21.09 -42.36 16.12
N LEU A 19 -21.37 -42.94 14.94
CA LEU A 19 -21.25 -42.36 13.62
C LEU A 19 -22.07 -41.05 13.53
N PHE A 20 -21.40 -39.89 13.46
CA PHE A 20 -22.05 -38.62 13.16
C PHE A 20 -21.70 -38.18 11.74
N ALA A 21 -22.71 -38.24 10.87
CA ALA A 21 -22.71 -37.55 9.59
C ALA A 21 -22.68 -36.03 9.83
N THR A 22 -21.57 -35.40 9.51
CA THR A 22 -21.44 -33.94 9.45
C THR A 22 -22.29 -33.42 8.29
N ILE A 23 -23.46 -32.88 8.63
CA ILE A 23 -24.21 -32.01 7.73
C ILE A 23 -23.38 -30.73 7.59
N ALA A 24 -22.63 -30.64 6.48
CA ALA A 24 -22.01 -29.40 6.03
C ALA A 24 -23.12 -28.42 5.63
N LEU A 25 -23.65 -27.69 6.60
CA LEU A 25 -24.32 -26.42 6.34
C LEU A 25 -23.24 -25.43 5.94
N GLY A 26 -23.07 -25.25 4.63
CA GLY A 26 -22.28 -24.19 4.04
C GLY A 26 -22.80 -22.83 4.51
N PHE A 27 -22.23 -22.33 5.59
CA PHE A 27 -22.16 -20.89 5.81
C PHE A 27 -21.15 -20.38 4.78
N ALA A 28 -21.65 -19.61 3.81
CA ALA A 28 -20.78 -18.73 3.04
C ALA A 28 -19.98 -17.91 4.07
N GLY A 29 -18.66 -18.10 4.08
CA GLY A 29 -17.77 -17.39 4.97
C GLY A 29 -18.04 -15.90 4.85
N SER A 30 -18.28 -15.25 5.98
CA SER A 30 -18.11 -13.81 6.05
C SER A 30 -16.66 -13.56 5.67
N ALA A 31 -16.43 -12.91 4.52
CA ALA A 31 -15.12 -12.36 4.21
C ALA A 31 -14.72 -11.46 5.39
N THR A 32 -13.77 -11.94 6.18
CA THR A 32 -13.01 -11.11 7.10
C THR A 32 -12.26 -10.08 6.25
N ALA A 33 -11.97 -8.89 6.80
CA ALA A 33 -11.00 -7.99 6.18
C ALA A 33 -9.69 -8.76 5.86
N ALA A 34 -8.75 -8.14 5.13
CA ALA A 34 -7.40 -8.69 5.00
C ALA A 34 -6.93 -9.15 6.39
N PRO A 35 -6.25 -10.30 6.51
CA PRO A 35 -5.79 -10.80 7.80
C PRO A 35 -5.14 -9.65 8.60
N SER A 36 -5.43 -9.53 9.90
CA SER A 36 -5.03 -8.36 10.70
C SER A 36 -3.52 -8.10 10.69
N ASP A 37 -2.73 -9.12 10.38
CA ASP A 37 -1.27 -9.13 10.20
C ASP A 37 -0.79 -8.54 8.86
N ARG A 38 -1.68 -8.26 7.90
CA ARG A 38 -1.37 -7.61 6.61
C ARG A 38 -1.79 -6.15 6.55
N ALA A 39 -2.13 -5.54 7.69
CA ALA A 39 -2.69 -4.19 7.70
C ALA A 39 -1.75 -3.13 7.09
N GLY A 40 -0.44 -3.28 7.32
CA GLY A 40 0.61 -2.41 6.80
C GLY A 40 1.07 -2.73 5.38
N ASP A 41 0.57 -3.80 4.73
CA ASP A 41 0.96 -4.08 3.35
C ASP A 41 0.16 -3.23 2.37
N ALA A 42 0.86 -2.60 1.43
CA ALA A 42 0.21 -1.86 0.36
C ALA A 42 -0.32 -2.78 -0.74
N VAL A 43 -1.42 -2.36 -1.36
CA VAL A 43 -1.93 -2.92 -2.60
C VAL A 43 -1.70 -1.90 -3.69
N VAL A 44 -0.89 -2.26 -4.68
CA VAL A 44 -0.56 -1.42 -5.84
C VAL A 44 -1.16 -2.05 -7.09
N LEU A 45 -1.89 -1.26 -7.88
CA LEU A 45 -2.46 -1.64 -9.17
C LEU A 45 -1.96 -0.67 -10.23
N LYS A 46 -1.70 -1.15 -11.45
CA LYS A 46 -1.47 -0.25 -12.58
C LYS A 46 -2.80 0.27 -13.10
N GLY A 47 -2.82 1.45 -13.72
CA GLY A 47 -4.07 1.96 -14.30
C GLY A 47 -4.59 1.11 -15.47
N SER A 48 -3.72 0.32 -16.11
CA SER A 48 -4.11 -0.76 -17.04
C SER A 48 -4.99 -1.85 -16.38
N ASP A 49 -4.88 -2.08 -15.07
CA ASP A 49 -5.78 -2.97 -14.31
C ASP A 49 -7.12 -2.29 -13.96
N LEU A 50 -7.20 -0.96 -14.06
CA LEU A 50 -8.30 -0.12 -13.59
C LEU A 50 -9.00 0.64 -14.73
N GLY A 51 -9.15 0.04 -15.90
CA GLY A 51 -9.61 0.69 -17.13
C GLY A 51 -10.91 1.54 -17.07
N GLN A 52 -11.79 1.38 -16.09
CA GLN A 52 -12.96 2.28 -15.90
C GLN A 52 -12.61 3.62 -15.22
N MET A 53 -11.48 3.66 -14.52
CA MET A 53 -10.92 4.86 -13.89
C MET A 53 -10.02 5.63 -14.85
N VAL A 54 -9.49 5.00 -15.90
CA VAL A 54 -8.67 5.66 -16.91
C VAL A 54 -9.35 6.92 -17.47
N GLY A 55 -8.58 7.99 -17.65
CA GLY A 55 -9.05 9.31 -18.08
C GLY A 55 -9.73 10.12 -16.97
N THR A 56 -9.52 9.77 -15.70
CA THR A 56 -10.00 10.52 -14.53
C THR A 56 -8.84 11.28 -13.93
N MET A 57 -9.04 12.53 -13.51
CA MET A 57 -7.99 13.24 -12.77
C MET A 57 -7.63 12.44 -11.50
N PRO A 58 -6.33 12.27 -11.16
CA PRO A 58 -5.88 11.56 -9.96
C PRO A 58 -6.68 11.92 -8.69
N ASN A 59 -6.84 13.22 -8.44
CA ASN A 59 -7.55 13.77 -7.29
C ASN A 59 -9.08 13.55 -7.27
N ASP A 60 -9.66 13.04 -8.36
CA ASP A 60 -11.09 12.72 -8.48
C ASP A 60 -11.40 11.24 -8.19
N ILE A 61 -10.38 10.38 -8.05
CA ILE A 61 -10.54 8.97 -7.70
C ILE A 61 -10.57 8.83 -6.18
N VAL A 62 -11.63 8.23 -5.64
CA VAL A 62 -11.81 8.02 -4.20
C VAL A 62 -12.13 6.57 -3.86
N GLY A 63 -11.58 6.07 -2.75
CA GLY A 63 -11.76 4.70 -2.27
C GLY A 63 -12.75 4.57 -1.12
N PHE A 64 -13.43 3.43 -1.09
CA PHE A 64 -14.33 3.04 0.00
C PHE A 64 -14.19 1.56 0.37
N ALA A 65 -14.33 1.28 1.66
CA ALA A 65 -14.50 -0.06 2.20
C ALA A 65 -15.92 -0.26 2.74
N TRP A 66 -16.34 -1.53 2.87
CA TRP A 66 -17.63 -1.89 3.45
C TRP A 66 -17.50 -2.69 4.75
N ASP A 67 -18.03 -2.13 5.84
CA ASP A 67 -18.03 -2.70 7.20
C ASP A 67 -19.44 -2.86 7.77
N GLY A 68 -20.46 -2.88 6.91
CA GLY A 68 -21.86 -2.70 7.26
C GLY A 68 -22.42 -1.33 6.83
N SER A 69 -21.51 -0.38 6.61
CA SER A 69 -21.73 0.88 5.90
C SER A 69 -20.54 1.19 4.99
N TRP A 70 -20.66 2.24 4.19
CA TRP A 70 -19.52 2.78 3.43
C TRP A 70 -18.62 3.58 4.37
N GLN A 71 -17.35 3.21 4.41
CA GLN A 71 -16.28 4.01 4.99
C GLN A 71 -15.38 4.49 3.86
N GLN A 72 -15.08 5.78 3.83
CA GLN A 72 -14.05 6.26 2.92
C GLN A 72 -12.68 5.81 3.44
N ILE A 73 -11.76 5.49 2.53
CA ILE A 73 -10.40 5.07 2.85
C ILE A 73 -9.40 5.94 2.09
N PRO A 74 -8.17 6.13 2.63
CA PRO A 74 -7.10 6.82 1.92
C PRO A 74 -6.72 6.01 0.68
N VAL A 75 -6.57 6.71 -0.43
CA VAL A 75 -6.06 6.19 -1.70
C VAL A 75 -5.13 7.22 -2.31
N GLN A 76 -4.19 6.74 -3.11
CA GLN A 76 -3.19 7.56 -3.77
C GLN A 76 -3.06 7.11 -5.23
N VAL A 77 -2.84 8.09 -6.10
CA VAL A 77 -2.44 7.85 -7.48
C VAL A 77 -1.06 8.48 -7.63
N ASP A 78 -0.10 7.68 -8.06
CA ASP A 78 1.25 8.12 -8.38
C ASP A 78 1.39 8.07 -9.90
N GLU A 79 1.46 9.25 -10.52
CA GLU A 79 1.59 9.38 -11.98
C GLU A 79 2.96 8.84 -12.42
N ARG A 80 3.02 8.14 -13.55
CA ARG A 80 4.24 7.53 -14.08
C ARG A 80 4.28 7.67 -15.59
N HIS A 81 5.46 7.99 -16.10
CA HIS A 81 5.69 8.10 -17.53
C HIS A 81 7.07 7.57 -17.94
N THR A 82 7.26 7.38 -19.24
CA THR A 82 8.55 6.99 -19.82
C THR A 82 9.31 8.21 -20.32
N ILE A 83 10.54 8.37 -19.84
CA ILE A 83 11.47 9.42 -20.29
C ILE A 83 12.80 8.81 -20.70
N SER A 84 13.59 9.54 -21.48
CA SER A 84 15.00 9.21 -21.63
C SER A 84 15.72 9.52 -20.33
N ALA A 85 16.51 8.57 -19.81
CA ALA A 85 17.31 8.81 -18.61
C ALA A 85 18.23 10.04 -18.73
N ARG A 86 18.65 10.38 -19.97
CA ARG A 86 19.46 11.57 -20.25
C ARG A 86 18.75 12.88 -19.91
N GLN A 87 17.43 12.94 -19.95
CA GLN A 87 16.63 14.14 -19.65
C GLN A 87 16.74 14.55 -18.17
N LEU A 88 17.09 13.61 -17.28
CA LEU A 88 17.32 13.88 -15.86
C LEU A 88 18.57 14.73 -15.57
N TYR A 89 19.39 15.01 -16.60
CA TYR A 89 20.64 15.77 -16.51
C TYR A 89 20.62 16.99 -17.43
N PRO A 90 21.39 18.06 -17.12
CA PRO A 90 21.46 19.25 -17.97
C PRO A 90 22.13 18.98 -19.33
N ASP A 91 21.77 19.74 -20.36
CA ASP A 91 22.28 19.60 -21.74
C ASP A 91 23.73 20.07 -21.93
N THR A 92 24.27 20.82 -20.97
CA THR A 92 25.68 21.25 -20.99
C THR A 92 26.61 20.04 -20.94
N PRO A 93 27.82 20.11 -21.53
CA PRO A 93 28.80 19.04 -21.42
C PRO A 93 29.10 18.82 -19.94
N THR A 94 28.49 17.78 -19.40
CA THR A 94 28.75 17.25 -18.07
C THR A 94 29.98 16.35 -18.22
N ASN A 95 30.51 15.84 -17.10
CA ASN A 95 31.64 14.93 -17.13
C ASN A 95 31.45 13.81 -18.17
N SER A 96 32.58 13.22 -18.56
CA SER A 96 32.66 12.01 -19.35
C SER A 96 31.63 10.95 -18.93
N TYR A 97 31.30 10.73 -17.66
CA TYR A 97 30.36 9.63 -17.32
C TYR A 97 28.90 9.87 -17.70
N VAL A 98 28.38 11.10 -17.67
CA VAL A 98 27.01 11.43 -18.14
C VAL A 98 26.99 11.64 -19.65
N THR A 99 27.96 12.42 -20.16
CA THR A 99 28.19 12.66 -21.59
C THR A 99 29.60 12.20 -21.94
N LEU A 100 29.77 10.93 -22.36
CA LEU A 100 31.07 10.41 -22.76
C LEU A 100 31.59 11.23 -23.94
N SER A 101 32.89 11.54 -23.93
CA SER A 101 33.58 12.43 -24.88
C SER A 101 33.46 12.00 -26.35
N ASP A 102 32.92 10.82 -26.59
CA ASP A 102 32.48 10.33 -27.88
C ASP A 102 30.93 10.20 -27.90
N PRO A 103 30.21 11.15 -28.53
CA PRO A 103 28.77 11.10 -28.72
C PRO A 103 28.27 9.88 -29.51
N SER A 104 29.17 9.14 -30.17
CA SER A 104 28.86 7.91 -30.90
C SER A 104 29.07 6.63 -30.07
N ALA A 105 29.65 6.73 -28.87
CA ALA A 105 30.09 5.56 -28.11
C ALA A 105 29.03 4.95 -27.16
N TYR A 106 28.01 5.71 -26.74
CA TYR A 106 27.03 5.23 -25.75
C TYR A 106 25.63 5.81 -26.03
N GLN A 107 24.64 4.93 -26.20
CA GLN A 107 23.27 5.28 -26.58
C GLN A 107 22.49 5.84 -25.38
N SER A 108 21.49 6.70 -25.63
CA SER A 108 20.47 6.97 -24.61
C SER A 108 19.56 5.76 -24.44
N PHE A 109 18.94 5.63 -23.27
CA PHE A 109 17.94 4.61 -23.00
C PHE A 109 16.77 5.24 -22.24
N ASP A 110 15.63 4.59 -22.35
CA ASP A 110 14.39 5.04 -21.73
C ASP A 110 14.15 4.28 -20.41
N ILE A 111 13.52 4.97 -19.48
CA ILE A 111 13.15 4.47 -18.15
C ILE A 111 11.74 4.95 -17.82
N GLU A 112 10.99 4.11 -17.13
CA GLU A 112 9.72 4.51 -16.49
C GLU A 112 10.05 5.10 -15.13
N VAL A 113 9.56 6.31 -14.86
CA VAL A 113 9.79 7.05 -13.62
C VAL A 113 8.48 7.59 -13.06
N TYR A 114 8.46 7.89 -11.77
CA TYR A 114 7.39 8.71 -11.20
C TYR A 114 7.45 10.13 -11.77
N ALA A 115 6.31 10.61 -12.23
CA ALA A 115 6.14 11.97 -12.69
C ALA A 115 6.17 12.93 -11.48
N ASP A 116 7.11 13.86 -11.49
CA ASP A 116 7.22 14.91 -10.49
C ASP A 116 7.49 16.26 -11.20
N PRO A 117 6.49 17.14 -11.28
CA PRO A 117 6.64 18.45 -11.92
C PRO A 117 7.76 19.33 -11.33
N ASN A 118 8.16 19.06 -10.08
CA ASN A 118 9.17 19.83 -9.35
C ASN A 118 10.61 19.36 -9.61
N THR A 119 10.79 18.19 -10.24
CA THR A 119 12.10 17.64 -10.61
C THR A 119 12.28 17.67 -12.14
N ARG A 120 13.34 17.02 -12.62
CA ARG A 120 13.60 16.83 -14.05
C ARG A 120 12.88 15.63 -14.67
N SER A 121 12.26 14.74 -13.88
CA SER A 121 11.33 13.78 -14.47
C SER A 121 10.17 14.53 -15.12
N GLY A 122 9.69 15.58 -14.44
CA GLY A 122 8.65 16.45 -14.94
C GLY A 122 7.27 15.86 -14.72
N ALA A 123 6.25 16.61 -15.14
CA ALA A 123 4.87 16.15 -15.09
C ALA A 123 4.65 15.03 -16.12
N ASP A 124 3.62 14.23 -15.88
CA ASP A 124 3.10 13.33 -16.90
C ASP A 124 2.62 14.12 -18.12
N GLU A 125 2.83 13.56 -19.32
CA GLU A 125 2.26 14.13 -20.54
C GLU A 125 0.73 13.99 -20.55
N ASP A 126 0.19 12.91 -19.98
CA ASP A 126 -1.24 12.76 -19.69
C ASP A 126 -1.49 12.97 -18.19
N ALA A 127 -1.96 14.17 -17.82
CA ALA A 127 -2.28 14.51 -16.42
C ALA A 127 -3.56 13.81 -15.89
N THR A 128 -4.06 12.80 -16.58
CA THR A 128 -5.19 11.98 -16.14
C THR A 128 -4.73 10.57 -15.90
N PHE A 129 -5.35 9.90 -14.93
CA PHE A 129 -5.01 8.52 -14.59
C PHE A 129 -5.02 7.63 -15.84
N ASP A 130 -3.89 7.02 -16.18
CA ASP A 130 -3.71 6.30 -17.44
C ASP A 130 -3.28 4.84 -17.26
N THR A 131 -2.42 4.27 -18.11
CA THR A 131 -2.10 2.83 -18.06
C THR A 131 -0.88 2.47 -17.23
N ASP A 132 0.08 3.39 -17.13
CA ASP A 132 1.37 3.25 -16.47
C ASP A 132 1.35 3.77 -15.03
N ASP A 133 0.41 4.66 -14.73
CA ASP A 133 0.13 5.14 -13.38
C ASP A 133 -0.11 4.03 -12.37
N GLU A 134 0.23 4.33 -11.11
CA GLU A 134 -0.03 3.45 -9.98
C GLU A 134 -1.17 3.97 -9.12
N PHE A 135 -2.08 3.08 -8.75
CA PHE A 135 -3.12 3.31 -7.77
C PHE A 135 -2.84 2.48 -6.51
N VAL A 136 -2.83 3.14 -5.34
CA VAL A 136 -2.36 2.53 -4.09
C VAL A 136 -3.31 2.77 -2.93
N PHE A 137 -3.43 1.77 -2.06
CA PHE A 137 -4.09 1.84 -0.76
C PHE A 137 -3.49 0.79 0.20
N MET A 138 -3.75 0.94 1.50
CA MET A 138 -3.27 -0.02 2.52
C MET A 138 -4.23 -1.22 2.64
N GLY A 139 -3.69 -2.43 2.77
CA GLY A 139 -4.45 -3.67 2.95
C GLY A 139 -5.36 -3.62 4.18
N GLY A 140 -4.93 -2.94 5.25
CA GLY A 140 -5.70 -2.72 6.48
C GLY A 140 -6.95 -1.85 6.30
N ASP A 141 -7.03 -1.06 5.22
CA ASP A 141 -8.21 -0.27 4.89
C ASP A 141 -9.26 -1.08 4.12
N ALA A 142 -8.94 -2.28 3.62
CA ALA A 142 -9.88 -3.09 2.87
C ALA A 142 -11.02 -3.64 3.75
N GLY A 143 -12.22 -3.73 3.17
CA GLY A 143 -13.42 -4.18 3.87
C GLY A 143 -13.99 -5.50 3.37
N SER A 144 -15.19 -5.82 3.84
CA SER A 144 -15.97 -6.94 3.31
C SER A 144 -16.64 -6.59 1.98
N ASN A 145 -17.22 -7.57 1.30
CA ASN A 145 -18.01 -7.30 0.10
C ASN A 145 -19.29 -6.52 0.42
N ALA A 146 -19.45 -5.35 -0.20
CA ALA A 146 -20.68 -4.57 -0.17
C ALA A 146 -21.83 -5.36 -0.83
N PRO A 147 -23.03 -5.38 -0.21
CA PRO A 147 -24.17 -6.05 -0.80
C PRO A 147 -24.62 -5.30 -2.06
N ALA A 148 -25.00 -6.04 -3.12
CA ALA A 148 -25.45 -5.46 -4.40
C ALA A 148 -26.62 -4.45 -4.31
N TYR A 149 -27.35 -4.45 -3.18
CA TYR A 149 -28.47 -3.54 -2.92
C TYR A 149 -28.07 -2.28 -2.15
N ALA A 150 -26.83 -2.15 -1.69
CA ALA A 150 -26.32 -0.89 -1.14
C ALA A 150 -26.52 0.20 -2.19
N ASP A 151 -26.91 1.39 -1.76
CA ASP A 151 -26.79 2.56 -2.64
C ASP A 151 -25.30 2.95 -2.67
N PRO A 152 -24.76 3.46 -3.79
CA PRO A 152 -23.40 3.99 -3.82
C PRO A 152 -23.16 5.05 -2.71
N PRO A 153 -21.91 5.26 -2.29
CA PRO A 153 -21.56 6.32 -1.35
C PRO A 153 -22.15 7.67 -1.74
N ALA A 154 -22.40 8.55 -0.76
CA ALA A 154 -22.78 9.92 -1.08
C ALA A 154 -21.57 10.66 -1.69
N GLY A 155 -21.82 11.59 -2.61
CA GLY A 155 -20.74 12.41 -3.20
C GLY A 155 -19.97 11.76 -4.35
N VAL A 156 -20.38 10.59 -4.85
CA VAL A 156 -19.72 9.92 -6.00
C VAL A 156 -20.66 9.72 -7.20
N ASP A 157 -20.08 9.56 -8.38
CA ASP A 157 -20.79 9.02 -9.54
C ASP A 157 -20.97 7.51 -9.36
N GLY A 158 -22.16 7.11 -8.92
CA GLY A 158 -22.51 5.71 -8.72
C GLY A 158 -22.48 4.82 -9.98
N THR A 159 -22.27 5.38 -11.17
CA THR A 159 -22.07 4.61 -12.41
C THR A 159 -20.60 4.34 -12.74
N SER A 160 -19.68 5.05 -12.11
CA SER A 160 -18.23 4.92 -12.31
C SER A 160 -17.60 3.78 -11.51
N GLY A 161 -18.35 3.12 -10.63
CA GLY A 161 -17.77 2.27 -9.60
C GLY A 161 -16.97 1.07 -10.15
N VAL A 162 -15.81 0.84 -9.54
CA VAL A 162 -14.99 -0.39 -9.71
C VAL A 162 -14.89 -1.09 -8.36
N LYS A 163 -15.00 -2.42 -8.35
CA LYS A 163 -14.65 -3.24 -7.19
C LYS A 163 -13.24 -3.78 -7.39
N VAL A 164 -12.37 -3.56 -6.42
CA VAL A 164 -11.06 -4.20 -6.30
C VAL A 164 -11.19 -5.32 -5.28
N GLU A 165 -10.98 -6.56 -5.71
CA GLU A 165 -10.88 -7.72 -4.82
C GLU A 165 -9.42 -7.94 -4.44
N VAL A 166 -9.14 -7.88 -3.15
CA VAL A 166 -7.80 -8.10 -2.59
C VAL A 166 -7.73 -9.54 -2.11
N SER A 167 -6.70 -10.26 -2.52
CA SER A 167 -6.44 -11.64 -2.12
C SER A 167 -5.09 -11.73 -1.44
N ASP A 168 -5.07 -12.33 -0.26
CA ASP A 168 -3.85 -12.72 0.41
C ASP A 168 -3.47 -14.14 -0.01
N PRO A 169 -2.29 -14.36 -0.65
CA PRO A 169 -1.82 -15.70 -0.98
C PRO A 169 -1.64 -16.63 0.24
N LEU A 170 -1.41 -16.06 1.43
CA LEU A 170 -1.33 -16.77 2.72
C LEU A 170 -2.72 -17.07 3.33
N GLY A 171 -3.77 -16.43 2.80
CA GLY A 171 -5.16 -16.76 3.05
C GLY A 171 -6.05 -15.58 3.40
N GLY A 172 -7.25 -15.52 2.82
CA GLY A 172 -8.23 -14.46 3.08
C GLY A 172 -8.48 -13.59 1.85
N SER A 173 -9.58 -12.85 1.86
CA SER A 173 -9.88 -11.87 0.82
C SER A 173 -10.72 -10.72 1.34
N ALA A 174 -10.49 -9.54 0.77
CA ALA A 174 -11.16 -8.30 1.12
C ALA A 174 -11.56 -7.55 -0.15
N ALA A 175 -12.25 -6.42 0.02
CA ALA A 175 -12.68 -5.60 -1.09
C ALA A 175 -12.55 -4.10 -0.79
N VAL A 176 -12.15 -3.38 -1.82
CA VAL A 176 -12.20 -1.93 -1.93
C VAL A 176 -13.07 -1.54 -3.11
N TYR A 177 -13.71 -0.39 -3.03
CA TYR A 177 -14.58 0.15 -4.07
C TYR A 177 -14.11 1.54 -4.46
N LEU A 178 -13.79 1.71 -5.73
CA LEU A 178 -13.31 2.98 -6.29
C LEU A 178 -14.44 3.67 -7.03
N PHE A 179 -14.50 5.00 -6.93
CA PHE A 179 -15.46 5.82 -7.67
C PHE A 179 -14.83 7.14 -8.08
N LYS A 180 -15.40 7.77 -9.12
CA LYS A 180 -15.17 9.18 -9.44
C LYS A 180 -16.02 10.05 -8.50
N LYS A 181 -15.42 11.06 -7.88
CA LYS A 181 -16.13 12.00 -7.00
C LYS A 181 -17.01 12.97 -7.81
N THR A 182 -18.03 13.51 -7.14
CA THR A 182 -18.97 14.53 -7.70
C THR A 182 -19.15 15.72 -6.75
N GLY A 183 -18.37 15.76 -5.67
CA GLY A 183 -18.38 16.79 -4.63
C GLY A 183 -17.03 16.81 -3.90
N ASP A 184 -17.02 17.28 -2.66
CA ASP A 184 -15.80 17.65 -1.94
C ASP A 184 -15.12 16.47 -1.21
N LEU A 185 -15.21 15.25 -1.76
CA LEU A 185 -14.50 14.11 -1.20
C LEU A 185 -12.99 14.27 -1.45
N ASP A 186 -12.20 13.89 -0.46
CA ASP A 186 -10.74 13.92 -0.48
C ASP A 186 -10.19 12.48 -0.60
N PRO A 187 -9.35 12.15 -1.61
CA PRO A 187 -8.69 10.86 -1.72
C PRO A 187 -7.96 10.41 -0.45
N GLY A 188 -7.39 11.34 0.34
CA GLY A 188 -6.74 11.02 1.62
C GLY A 188 -7.70 10.62 2.74
N ALA A 189 -9.01 10.88 2.59
CA ALA A 189 -10.06 10.52 3.55
C ALA A 189 -9.79 11.00 5.01
N GLY A 190 -9.04 12.10 5.16
CA GLY A 190 -8.63 12.63 6.46
C GLY A 190 -7.62 11.76 7.21
N LYS A 191 -6.94 10.84 6.53
CA LYS A 191 -5.81 10.09 7.03
C LYS A 191 -4.56 10.44 6.22
N ASP A 192 -3.45 10.35 6.92
CA ASP A 192 -2.12 10.49 6.35
C ASP A 192 -1.21 9.50 7.08
N TYR A 193 -0.67 8.53 6.35
CA TYR A 193 0.14 7.46 6.95
C TYR A 193 1.61 7.83 7.07
N VAL A 194 2.10 8.76 6.25
CA VAL A 194 3.50 9.09 6.10
C VAL A 194 3.63 10.57 5.85
N ASP A 195 4.31 11.27 6.74
CA ASP A 195 4.66 12.69 6.59
C ASP A 195 6.09 12.78 6.05
N TYR A 196 6.26 13.22 4.80
CA TYR A 196 7.57 13.41 4.18
C TYR A 196 7.89 14.88 3.93
N ASP A 197 8.70 15.45 4.81
CA ASP A 197 9.22 16.81 4.68
C ASP A 197 10.52 16.77 3.87
N PHE A 198 10.41 16.91 2.55
CA PHE A 198 11.58 17.00 1.67
C PHE A 198 12.18 18.40 1.68
N ASN A 199 13.48 18.51 1.95
CA ASN A 199 14.17 19.79 1.99
C ASN A 199 15.62 19.70 1.49
N LEU A 200 16.02 20.69 0.68
CA LEU A 200 17.40 20.90 0.26
C LEU A 200 17.90 22.22 0.84
N THR A 201 19.01 22.19 1.57
CA THR A 201 19.44 23.32 2.40
C THR A 201 20.31 24.35 1.66
N ASN A 202 20.76 24.05 0.45
CA ASN A 202 21.68 24.91 -0.33
C ASN A 202 21.16 25.29 -1.73
N LEU A 203 19.85 25.23 -1.97
CA LEU A 203 19.29 25.74 -3.23
C LEU A 203 19.35 27.28 -3.27
N PRO A 204 19.75 27.89 -4.41
CA PRO A 204 19.68 29.33 -4.55
C PRO A 204 18.25 29.85 -4.37
N ALA A 205 18.10 30.99 -3.69
CA ALA A 205 16.79 31.54 -3.34
C ALA A 205 15.89 31.72 -4.59
N GLY A 206 14.69 31.13 -4.52
CA GLY A 206 13.69 31.19 -5.60
C GLY A 206 13.91 30.19 -6.74
N GLN A 207 14.90 29.30 -6.64
CA GLN A 207 15.08 28.18 -7.57
C GLN A 207 14.38 26.92 -7.07
N SER A 208 13.95 26.09 -8.02
CA SER A 208 13.39 24.76 -7.79
C SER A 208 14.50 23.70 -7.79
N ILE A 209 14.19 22.46 -7.38
CA ILE A 209 15.10 21.31 -7.56
C ILE A 209 15.44 21.17 -9.05
N LYS A 210 14.43 21.24 -9.93
CA LYS A 210 14.58 21.16 -11.38
C LYS A 210 15.61 22.13 -11.97
N ASP A 211 15.57 23.39 -11.54
CA ASP A 211 16.38 24.46 -12.14
C ASP A 211 17.67 24.76 -11.37
N GLY A 212 17.68 24.50 -10.06
CA GLY A 212 18.74 24.94 -9.14
C GLY A 212 19.55 23.85 -8.47
N TYR A 213 19.17 22.58 -8.61
CA TYR A 213 20.02 21.47 -8.15
C TYR A 213 21.31 21.44 -8.99
N GLY A 214 22.46 21.40 -8.34
CA GLY A 214 23.73 21.21 -9.04
C GLY A 214 24.00 19.73 -9.31
N TYR A 215 24.23 19.35 -10.57
CA TYR A 215 24.29 17.93 -10.97
C TYR A 215 25.71 17.34 -10.94
N ILE A 216 26.72 18.18 -10.70
CA ILE A 216 28.13 17.83 -10.71
C ILE A 216 28.95 18.86 -9.91
N HIS A 217 29.91 18.38 -9.12
CA HIS A 217 30.79 19.16 -8.24
C HIS A 217 30.03 20.25 -7.47
N SER A 218 28.84 19.88 -6.99
CA SER A 218 27.86 20.75 -6.36
C SER A 218 27.39 20.15 -5.04
N THR A 219 27.57 20.92 -3.97
CA THR A 219 27.07 20.59 -2.65
C THR A 219 25.59 20.94 -2.55
N ASN A 220 24.70 19.94 -2.70
CA ASN A 220 23.25 20.07 -2.55
C ASN A 220 22.72 19.22 -1.38
N PRO A 221 23.15 19.49 -0.15
CA PRO A 221 22.75 18.70 1.01
C PRO A 221 21.23 18.67 1.16
N GLU A 222 20.73 17.47 1.43
CA GLU A 222 19.37 17.22 1.88
C GLU A 222 19.30 17.42 3.40
N ASP A 223 18.08 17.66 3.88
CA ASP A 223 17.72 17.75 5.30
C ASP A 223 16.25 17.34 5.43
N SER A 224 15.95 16.13 4.94
CA SER A 224 14.58 15.64 4.82
C SER A 224 14.24 14.68 5.94
N THR A 225 12.99 14.73 6.39
CA THR A 225 12.49 13.80 7.41
C THR A 225 11.31 13.01 6.88
N VAL A 226 11.30 11.70 7.15
CA VAL A 226 10.10 10.87 7.05
C VAL A 226 9.62 10.55 8.46
N THR A 227 8.37 10.88 8.77
CA THR A 227 7.75 10.58 10.07
C THR A 227 6.47 9.76 9.88
N THR A 228 6.39 8.65 10.60
CA THR A 228 5.15 7.85 10.70
C THR A 228 4.80 7.60 12.16
N ALA A 229 3.72 6.86 12.39
CA ALA A 229 3.40 6.35 13.73
C ALA A 229 4.39 5.27 14.23
N TYR A 230 5.19 4.66 13.35
CA TYR A 230 6.05 3.52 13.64
C TYR A 230 7.53 3.84 13.61
N TYR A 231 7.95 4.88 12.89
CA TYR A 231 9.35 5.27 12.81
C TYR A 231 9.56 6.73 12.43
N LYS A 232 10.81 7.19 12.56
CA LYS A 232 11.33 8.40 11.93
C LYS A 232 12.65 8.06 11.24
N LEU A 233 12.85 8.60 10.04
CA LEU A 233 14.11 8.58 9.32
C LEU A 233 14.51 10.02 8.97
N HIS A 234 15.80 10.31 9.00
CA HIS A 234 16.36 11.57 8.53
C HIS A 234 17.39 11.33 7.42
N SER A 235 17.27 12.07 6.31
CA SER A 235 18.17 12.00 5.17
C SER A 235 18.93 13.32 5.03
N VAL A 236 20.26 13.22 4.94
CA VAL A 236 21.17 14.37 4.85
C VAL A 236 21.77 14.57 3.45
N ASP A 237 21.63 13.57 2.58
CA ASP A 237 21.88 13.66 1.13
C ASP A 237 21.27 12.42 0.45
N ARG A 238 21.36 12.34 -0.88
CA ARG A 238 20.86 11.21 -1.70
C ARG A 238 21.18 9.85 -1.07
N TRP A 239 22.46 9.56 -0.84
CA TRP A 239 22.90 8.26 -0.32
C TRP A 239 23.06 8.19 1.21
N MET A 240 22.61 9.20 1.95
CA MET A 240 22.96 9.36 3.35
C MET A 240 21.71 9.56 4.23
N GLU A 241 21.60 8.71 5.25
CA GLU A 241 20.68 8.84 6.37
C GLU A 241 21.51 8.81 7.66
N ASP A 242 21.12 9.61 8.65
CA ASP A 242 21.84 9.79 9.93
C ASP A 242 20.94 9.73 11.17
N GLU A 243 19.62 9.55 11.01
CA GLU A 243 18.69 9.28 12.12
C GLU A 243 17.74 8.12 11.79
N LEU A 244 17.57 7.20 12.74
CA LEU A 244 16.52 6.17 12.74
C LEU A 244 15.95 6.01 14.15
N GLU A 245 14.72 6.47 14.36
CA GLU A 245 13.96 6.20 15.58
C GLU A 245 12.86 5.17 15.31
N VAL A 246 12.79 4.10 16.10
CA VAL A 246 11.62 3.19 16.10
C VAL A 246 10.61 3.66 17.13
N LYS A 247 9.36 3.86 16.72
CA LYS A 247 8.23 4.35 17.52
C LYS A 247 7.15 3.29 17.77
N ALA A 248 7.31 2.10 17.19
CA ALA A 248 6.36 1.01 17.29
C ALA A 248 6.25 0.45 18.73
N GLY A 249 5.02 0.29 19.21
CA GLY A 249 4.74 -0.29 20.52
C GLY A 249 5.23 0.55 21.69
N ASN A 250 6.12 -0.01 22.51
CA ASN A 250 6.72 0.64 23.68
C ASN A 250 8.23 0.85 23.51
N SER A 251 8.69 1.00 22.26
CA SER A 251 10.07 1.34 21.95
C SER A 251 10.53 2.60 22.70
N SER A 252 11.82 2.70 22.99
CA SER A 252 12.37 3.88 23.67
C SER A 252 12.39 5.14 22.79
N GLY A 253 12.27 4.99 21.46
CA GLY A 253 12.35 6.10 20.51
C GLY A 253 13.71 6.79 20.50
N VAL A 254 14.78 6.08 20.88
CA VAL A 254 16.14 6.59 20.75
C VAL A 254 16.58 6.41 19.31
N ASP A 255 17.35 7.36 18.81
CA ASP A 255 18.02 7.25 17.53
C ASP A 255 19.10 6.15 17.60
N ILE A 256 18.97 5.15 16.73
CA ILE A 256 19.88 4.00 16.63
C ILE A 256 20.71 4.01 15.35
N LEU A 257 20.60 5.02 14.48
CA LEU A 257 21.42 5.08 13.27
C LEU A 257 22.74 5.79 13.55
N ASP A 258 23.85 5.23 13.07
CA ASP A 258 25.06 6.03 12.81
C ASP A 258 25.03 6.50 11.37
N ARG A 259 24.87 5.55 10.43
CA ARG A 259 24.75 5.87 9.01
C ARG A 259 24.14 4.76 8.17
N GLU A 260 23.50 5.16 7.08
CA GLU A 260 23.38 4.29 5.91
C GLU A 260 24.63 4.36 5.04
N THR A 261 25.12 3.19 4.62
CA THR A 261 26.32 3.08 3.80
C THR A 261 26.02 2.46 2.45
N ALA A 262 26.64 3.03 1.42
CA ALA A 262 26.81 2.44 0.11
C ALA A 262 28.27 2.63 -0.29
N GLN A 263 29.00 1.55 -0.56
CA GLN A 263 30.45 1.63 -0.75
C GLN A 263 30.93 0.59 -1.75
N ALA A 264 31.87 0.96 -2.62
CA ALA A 264 32.68 -0.01 -3.33
C ALA A 264 33.90 -0.34 -2.47
N TYR A 265 34.14 -1.64 -2.27
CA TYR A 265 35.20 -2.20 -1.40
C TYR A 265 35.01 -1.91 0.09
N LEU A 266 35.30 -2.87 0.97
CA LEU A 266 35.21 -2.65 2.41
C LEU A 266 36.41 -1.88 3.00
N ASN A 267 37.55 -1.81 2.30
CA ASN A 267 38.83 -1.38 2.87
C ASN A 267 39.38 -0.04 2.32
N GLN A 268 38.58 0.72 1.57
CA GLN A 268 38.94 2.06 1.05
C GLN A 268 37.71 2.96 0.90
N CYS A 269 37.91 4.27 0.89
CA CYS A 269 36.83 5.27 0.93
C CYS A 269 36.62 6.06 -0.36
N GLY A 270 37.49 5.88 -1.37
CA GLY A 270 37.40 6.59 -2.65
C GLY A 270 36.10 6.38 -3.45
N ARG A 271 35.21 5.48 -3.03
CA ARG A 271 33.89 5.23 -3.61
C ARG A 271 32.89 4.86 -2.51
N SER A 272 32.43 5.86 -1.76
CA SER A 272 31.51 5.73 -0.63
C SER A 272 30.28 6.61 -0.79
N GLN A 273 29.30 6.49 0.11
CA GLN A 273 28.09 7.30 0.17
C GLN A 273 28.39 8.81 0.23
N TYR A 274 29.53 9.20 0.83
CA TYR A 274 29.98 10.59 0.87
C TYR A 274 30.39 11.10 -0.50
N THR A 275 31.03 10.24 -1.30
CA THR A 275 31.46 10.59 -2.66
C THR A 275 30.31 10.53 -3.66
N PHE A 276 29.36 9.61 -3.43
CA PHE A 276 28.13 9.51 -4.22
C PHE A 276 27.19 10.69 -3.94
N SER A 277 27.39 11.36 -2.80
CA SER A 277 26.65 12.52 -2.31
C SER A 277 27.49 13.79 -2.44
N GLY A 278 26.89 14.97 -2.32
CA GLY A 278 27.60 16.26 -2.42
C GLY A 278 28.47 16.61 -1.20
N ARG A 279 28.83 15.62 -0.36
CA ARG A 279 29.36 15.78 1.01
C ARG A 279 30.79 15.25 1.19
N TRP A 280 31.61 15.25 0.15
CA TRP A 280 33.00 14.77 0.20
C TRP A 280 33.90 15.50 1.21
N THR A 281 33.56 16.72 1.65
CA THR A 281 34.32 17.42 2.72
C THR A 281 34.12 16.80 4.10
N GLU A 282 33.08 16.00 4.26
CA GLU A 282 32.81 15.21 5.49
C GLU A 282 33.53 13.86 5.45
N ASP A 283 34.00 13.42 4.27
CA ASP A 283 34.95 12.31 4.17
C ASP A 283 36.30 12.76 4.74
N THR A 284 36.75 12.06 5.78
CA THR A 284 37.97 12.36 6.51
C THR A 284 39.21 11.62 5.97
N LYS A 285 39.08 10.84 4.90
CA LYS A 285 40.15 9.96 4.39
C LYS A 285 40.91 10.53 3.18
N PRO A 286 42.26 10.43 3.16
CA PRO A 286 43.07 10.97 2.06
C PRO A 286 42.92 10.28 0.69
N ASP A 287 42.34 9.08 0.63
CA ASP A 287 42.09 8.32 -0.60
C ASP A 287 40.75 8.66 -1.25
N ASN A 288 40.03 9.65 -0.72
CA ASN A 288 38.83 10.19 -1.33
C ASN A 288 39.14 10.70 -2.75
N ASP A 289 38.35 10.27 -3.72
CA ASP A 289 38.37 10.85 -5.05
C ASP A 289 37.70 12.24 -4.96
N THR A 290 38.31 13.27 -5.55
CA THR A 290 37.74 14.63 -5.57
C THR A 290 37.44 15.11 -6.99
N ASN A 291 37.55 14.24 -7.99
CA ASN A 291 37.50 14.61 -9.41
C ASN A 291 36.31 14.02 -10.20
N THR A 292 35.50 13.12 -9.62
CA THR A 292 34.34 12.50 -10.30
C THR A 292 33.08 12.41 -9.41
N ASP A 293 33.05 13.21 -8.36
CA ASP A 293 32.14 13.00 -7.22
C ASP A 293 30.85 13.80 -7.38
N ASP A 294 29.82 13.32 -6.69
CA ASP A 294 28.45 13.87 -6.58
C ASP A 294 27.56 13.90 -7.83
N GLU A 295 27.94 13.25 -8.94
CA GLU A 295 27.09 13.23 -10.13
C GLU A 295 25.69 12.71 -9.83
N GLY A 296 24.65 13.48 -10.14
CA GLY A 296 23.28 12.98 -10.22
C GLY A 296 22.19 13.99 -9.83
N THR A 297 21.03 13.46 -9.43
CA THR A 297 19.75 14.17 -9.53
C THR A 297 18.67 13.50 -8.70
N TYR A 298 17.61 14.24 -8.34
CA TYR A 298 16.36 13.65 -7.86
C TYR A 298 15.44 13.35 -9.03
N VAL A 299 14.88 12.14 -9.02
CA VAL A 299 13.85 11.69 -9.96
C VAL A 299 12.48 12.12 -9.43
N ALA A 300 12.18 11.87 -8.15
CA ALA A 300 10.92 12.25 -7.54
C ALA A 300 11.06 12.46 -6.03
N ALA A 301 10.32 13.43 -5.48
CA ALA A 301 10.12 13.65 -4.06
C ALA A 301 8.64 13.93 -3.81
N ILE A 302 7.86 12.88 -3.57
CA ILE A 302 6.40 12.93 -3.49
C ILE A 302 5.96 12.58 -2.07
N ASP A 303 5.11 13.43 -1.52
CA ASP A 303 4.42 13.22 -0.24
C ASP A 303 2.93 12.97 -0.50
N GLY A 304 2.40 11.87 0.03
CA GLY A 304 1.07 11.39 -0.29
C GLY A 304 0.44 10.63 0.87
N PRO A 305 -0.92 10.58 0.93
CA PRO A 305 -1.64 10.13 2.13
C PRO A 305 -1.47 8.63 2.43
N VAL A 306 -1.04 7.84 1.43
CA VAL A 306 -0.80 6.39 1.58
C VAL A 306 0.67 6.08 1.74
N ARG A 307 1.52 6.74 0.94
CA ARG A 307 2.96 6.52 0.90
C ARG A 307 3.69 7.78 0.41
N ALA A 308 4.94 7.91 0.82
CA ALA A 308 5.86 8.89 0.24
C ALA A 308 6.88 8.20 -0.66
N ILE A 309 7.40 8.92 -1.66
CA ILE A 309 8.38 8.43 -2.64
C ILE A 309 9.58 9.36 -2.65
N ARG A 310 10.77 8.80 -2.46
CA ARG A 310 12.07 9.48 -2.61
C ARG A 310 12.91 8.67 -3.60
N SER A 311 13.04 9.17 -4.82
CA SER A 311 13.76 8.48 -5.90
C SER A 311 14.84 9.40 -6.46
N TYR A 312 16.07 8.92 -6.55
CA TYR A 312 17.22 9.69 -7.04
C TYR A 312 18.17 8.81 -7.84
N MET A 313 18.98 9.46 -8.67
CA MET A 313 20.06 8.82 -9.43
C MET A 313 21.39 9.46 -9.11
N GLY A 314 22.45 8.69 -9.34
CA GLY A 314 23.81 9.19 -9.31
C GLY A 314 24.69 8.44 -8.35
N ALA A 315 25.85 8.00 -8.83
CA ALA A 315 26.96 7.51 -8.03
C ALA A 315 28.24 7.72 -8.86
N ASN A 316 29.41 7.73 -8.22
CA ASN A 316 30.67 7.96 -8.93
C ASN A 316 30.85 6.91 -10.04
N SER A 317 31.11 7.38 -11.26
CA SER A 317 31.24 6.55 -12.47
C SER A 317 29.99 5.72 -12.86
N GLY A 318 28.91 5.81 -12.08
CA GLY A 318 27.61 5.15 -12.31
C GLY A 318 26.45 6.14 -12.22
N PRO A 319 26.42 7.22 -13.03
CA PRO A 319 25.46 8.31 -12.87
C PRO A 319 24.01 7.82 -12.97
N TYR A 320 23.72 6.78 -13.76
CA TYR A 320 22.36 6.26 -13.91
C TYR A 320 21.97 5.19 -12.89
N THR A 321 22.83 4.90 -11.92
CA THR A 321 22.44 4.05 -10.78
C THR A 321 21.36 4.80 -10.00
N GLN A 322 20.22 4.15 -9.82
CA GLN A 322 19.05 4.73 -9.16
C GLN A 322 18.81 4.02 -7.85
N ARG A 323 18.49 4.79 -6.80
CA ARG A 323 17.97 4.26 -5.55
C ARG A 323 16.64 4.92 -5.26
N GLU A 324 15.65 4.09 -5.02
CA GLU A 324 14.26 4.47 -4.84
C GLU A 324 13.76 3.97 -3.50
N HIS A 325 13.28 4.90 -2.69
CA HIS A 325 12.65 4.66 -1.41
C HIS A 325 11.15 4.90 -1.55
N ILE A 326 10.34 3.94 -1.10
CA ILE A 326 8.90 4.08 -0.92
C ILE A 326 8.60 3.84 0.55
N TYR A 327 8.11 4.88 1.21
CA TYR A 327 7.83 4.88 2.63
C TYR A 327 6.35 4.58 2.86
N TYR A 328 6.06 3.61 3.73
CA TYR A 328 4.72 3.26 4.20
C TYR A 328 4.65 3.44 5.71
N ALA A 329 3.46 3.24 6.29
CA ALA A 329 3.24 3.45 7.72
C ALA A 329 4.26 2.70 8.62
N ASP A 330 4.49 1.41 8.39
CA ASP A 330 5.29 0.52 9.25
C ASP A 330 6.58 0.03 8.59
N HIS A 331 6.85 0.39 7.34
CA HIS A 331 8.00 -0.09 6.61
C HIS A 331 8.41 0.82 5.47
N GLU A 332 9.62 0.59 4.98
CA GLU A 332 10.16 1.20 3.77
C GLU A 332 10.54 0.12 2.77
N LEU A 333 10.28 0.38 1.49
CA LEU A 333 10.86 -0.35 0.36
C LEU A 333 11.99 0.45 -0.24
N ASN A 334 13.16 -0.15 -0.39
CA ASN A 334 14.34 0.44 -0.99
C ASN A 334 14.81 -0.43 -2.17
N THR A 335 14.77 0.14 -3.37
CA THR A 335 15.16 -0.56 -4.60
C THR A 335 16.36 0.13 -5.23
N ILE A 336 17.42 -0.62 -5.49
CA ILE A 336 18.61 -0.15 -6.22
C ILE A 336 18.61 -0.77 -7.60
N TYR A 337 18.55 0.08 -8.63
CA TYR A 337 18.76 -0.31 -10.02
C TYR A 337 20.21 0.01 -10.40
N LEU A 338 21.07 -1.01 -10.37
CA LEU A 338 22.48 -0.82 -10.65
C LEU A 338 22.70 -0.59 -12.15
N ARG A 339 23.33 0.54 -12.51
CA ARG A 339 23.63 0.92 -13.90
C ARG A 339 25.01 1.56 -13.97
N VAL A 340 26.02 0.71 -13.95
CA VAL A 340 27.43 1.10 -13.91
C VAL A 340 28.27 0.18 -14.78
N HIS A 341 29.45 0.65 -15.20
CA HIS A 341 30.44 -0.20 -15.87
C HIS A 341 30.88 -1.38 -14.98
N VAL A 342 31.77 -2.24 -15.48
CA VAL A 342 32.28 -3.39 -14.69
C VAL A 342 32.87 -2.93 -13.35
N MET A 343 32.53 -3.63 -12.26
CA MET A 343 32.97 -3.32 -10.89
C MET A 343 33.36 -4.60 -10.17
N GLN A 344 34.25 -4.52 -9.17
CA GLN A 344 34.56 -5.67 -8.32
C GLN A 344 33.45 -5.90 -7.31
N ASP A 345 33.49 -5.16 -6.19
CA ASP A 345 32.53 -5.30 -5.10
C ASP A 345 31.73 -4.01 -4.87
N LEU A 346 30.45 -4.15 -4.52
CA LEU A 346 29.58 -3.07 -4.05
C LEU A 346 28.78 -3.54 -2.85
N TYR A 347 28.70 -2.72 -1.82
CA TYR A 347 28.02 -3.03 -0.57
C TYR A 347 26.98 -1.96 -0.26
N SER A 348 25.91 -2.38 0.41
CA SER A 348 24.96 -1.49 1.06
C SER A 348 24.54 -2.06 2.40
N TRP A 349 24.69 -1.28 3.46
CA TRP A 349 24.40 -1.70 4.83
C TRP A 349 23.99 -0.54 5.72
N THR A 350 23.34 -0.87 6.84
CA THR A 350 23.08 0.05 7.95
C THR A 350 24.17 -0.15 8.98
N ASP A 351 24.82 0.93 9.38
CA ASP A 351 25.67 0.99 10.56
C ASP A 351 24.89 1.65 11.70
N TYR A 352 24.76 0.96 12.83
CA TYR A 352 23.97 1.49 13.94
C TYR A 352 24.84 2.29 14.90
N SER A 353 24.24 3.20 15.64
CA SER A 353 24.96 3.98 16.65
C SER A 353 25.17 3.14 17.92
N PRO A 354 26.03 3.60 18.86
CA PRO A 354 26.20 2.97 20.16
C PRO A 354 24.89 2.85 20.98
N ALA A 355 23.84 3.59 20.61
CA ALA A 355 22.52 3.43 21.21
C ALA A 355 21.87 2.06 20.92
N ALA A 356 22.34 1.33 19.91
CA ALA A 356 21.94 -0.04 19.61
C ALA A 356 22.59 -1.10 20.52
N ILE A 357 23.60 -0.73 21.32
CA ILE A 357 24.24 -1.68 22.26
C ILE A 357 23.19 -2.24 23.24
N GLY A 358 23.23 -3.56 23.43
CA GLY A 358 22.26 -4.32 24.22
C GLY A 358 21.07 -4.84 23.42
N MET A 359 20.94 -4.50 22.13
CA MET A 359 20.05 -5.18 21.21
C MET A 359 20.60 -6.58 20.85
N THR A 360 19.78 -7.39 20.18
CA THR A 360 20.19 -8.68 19.61
C THR A 360 20.10 -8.61 18.10
N TYR A 361 21.20 -8.94 17.41
CA TYR A 361 21.23 -9.18 15.98
C TYR A 361 20.79 -10.62 15.67
N ARG A 362 20.03 -10.81 14.60
CA ARG A 362 19.63 -12.11 14.04
C ARG A 362 19.65 -12.04 12.52
N ASP A 363 19.83 -13.18 11.88
CA ASP A 363 19.54 -13.34 10.45
C ASP A 363 18.93 -14.72 10.16
N SER A 364 18.63 -14.98 8.89
CA SER A 364 18.03 -16.24 8.44
C SER A 364 18.82 -17.50 8.81
N ASN A 365 20.15 -17.41 8.93
CA ASN A 365 21.02 -18.56 9.26
C ASN A 365 21.42 -18.59 10.75
N ASN A 366 21.21 -17.48 11.47
CA ASN A 366 21.62 -17.26 12.85
C ASN A 366 20.44 -16.81 13.72
N THR A 367 19.33 -17.57 13.68
CA THR A 367 18.05 -17.18 14.31
C THR A 367 18.07 -17.12 15.85
N ALA A 368 19.04 -17.76 16.50
CA ALA A 368 19.28 -17.62 17.93
C ALA A 368 19.76 -16.20 18.29
N GLY A 369 20.52 -15.59 17.37
CA GLY A 369 21.08 -14.25 17.47
C GLY A 369 22.35 -14.15 18.30
N VAL A 370 22.98 -12.98 18.19
CA VAL A 370 24.17 -12.55 18.92
C VAL A 370 23.91 -11.18 19.55
N PRO A 371 24.54 -10.87 20.70
CA PRO A 371 24.40 -9.53 21.29
C PRO A 371 25.04 -8.49 20.38
N VAL A 372 24.47 -7.28 20.36
CA VAL A 372 25.17 -6.09 19.84
C VAL A 372 25.87 -5.45 21.02
N ASP A 373 27.20 -5.57 21.09
CA ASP A 373 28.03 -5.08 22.18
C ASP A 373 29.36 -4.44 21.75
N GLY A 374 29.59 -4.29 20.45
CA GLY A 374 30.80 -3.72 19.86
C GLY A 374 31.98 -4.71 19.82
N THR A 375 31.72 -6.01 19.95
CA THR A 375 32.70 -7.09 19.86
C THR A 375 32.39 -8.04 18.70
N PRO A 376 33.36 -8.35 17.81
CA PRO A 376 33.06 -9.15 16.63
C PRO A 376 32.54 -10.56 16.94
N ASP A 377 31.43 -10.93 16.31
CA ASP A 377 30.86 -12.29 16.38
C ASP A 377 31.25 -13.16 15.17
N THR A 378 31.12 -14.48 15.35
CA THR A 378 31.22 -15.45 14.25
C THR A 378 29.83 -15.93 13.85
N LEU A 379 29.41 -15.62 12.63
CA LEU A 379 28.12 -15.99 12.07
C LEU A 379 28.25 -16.99 10.91
N VAL A 380 27.18 -17.73 10.67
CA VAL A 380 27.01 -18.49 9.43
C VAL A 380 26.60 -17.51 8.32
N PRO A 381 27.39 -17.31 7.26
CA PRO A 381 27.06 -16.33 6.24
C PRO A 381 25.86 -16.76 5.40
N THR A 382 25.09 -15.78 4.96
CA THR A 382 24.10 -15.91 3.89
C THR A 382 24.83 -16.02 2.55
N THR A 383 24.30 -16.85 1.66
CA THR A 383 24.88 -17.13 0.35
C THR A 383 24.00 -16.57 -0.77
N THR A 384 24.52 -16.57 -2.00
CA THR A 384 23.75 -16.24 -3.21
C THR A 384 22.41 -16.98 -3.28
N ALA A 385 22.40 -18.27 -2.93
CA ALA A 385 21.20 -19.11 -3.03
C ALA A 385 20.05 -18.66 -2.12
N ASP A 386 20.35 -17.83 -1.11
CA ASP A 386 19.37 -17.34 -0.16
C ASP A 386 18.68 -16.05 -0.63
N ILE A 387 19.25 -15.33 -1.62
CA ILE A 387 18.76 -13.99 -2.04
C ILE A 387 18.51 -13.80 -3.54
N THR A 388 18.65 -14.85 -4.36
CA THR A 388 18.47 -14.78 -5.82
C THR A 388 17.29 -15.62 -6.31
N GLY A 389 16.75 -15.26 -7.47
CA GLY A 389 15.76 -16.09 -8.15
C GLY A 389 14.41 -16.17 -7.42
N GLY A 390 14.05 -15.10 -6.70
CA GLY A 390 12.80 -15.02 -5.93
C GLY A 390 12.90 -15.58 -4.50
N THR A 391 14.10 -15.88 -4.02
CA THR A 391 14.36 -16.12 -2.61
C THR A 391 14.72 -14.82 -1.90
N TYR A 392 14.45 -14.78 -0.60
CA TYR A 392 14.71 -13.62 0.24
C TYR A 392 15.38 -14.08 1.54
N ALA A 393 16.37 -13.31 1.99
CA ALA A 393 16.98 -13.46 3.31
C ALA A 393 16.62 -12.26 4.17
N TRP A 394 16.71 -12.41 5.49
CA TRP A 394 16.41 -11.34 6.43
C TRP A 394 17.52 -11.17 7.46
N GLN A 395 17.66 -9.94 7.94
CA GLN A 395 18.49 -9.54 9.08
C GLN A 395 17.63 -8.70 10.03
N GLN A 396 17.85 -8.79 11.33
CA GLN A 396 17.06 -8.10 12.33
C GLN A 396 17.93 -7.60 13.48
N LEU A 397 17.75 -6.34 13.85
CA LEU A 397 18.11 -5.82 15.17
C LEU A 397 16.83 -5.72 16.02
N SER A 398 16.89 -6.14 17.28
CA SER A 398 15.75 -6.03 18.20
C SER A 398 16.19 -5.81 19.65
N GLY A 399 15.50 -4.94 20.37
CA GLY A 399 15.74 -4.66 21.78
C GLY A 399 14.74 -3.65 22.33
N THR A 400 15.03 -3.06 23.50
CA THR A 400 14.16 -2.03 24.11
C THR A 400 13.91 -0.81 23.22
N GLN A 401 14.81 -0.58 22.27
CA GLN A 401 14.79 0.47 21.27
C GLN A 401 13.71 0.26 20.21
N GLY A 402 13.19 -0.98 20.07
CA GLY A 402 12.32 -1.40 18.97
C GLY A 402 12.97 -2.53 18.18
N SER A 403 12.39 -2.85 17.02
CA SER A 403 12.96 -3.79 16.06
C SER A 403 13.07 -3.17 14.67
N VAL A 404 14.15 -3.53 13.97
CA VAL A 404 14.35 -3.22 12.55
C VAL A 404 14.61 -4.55 11.86
N SER A 405 13.67 -5.00 11.04
CA SER A 405 13.79 -6.25 10.27
C SER A 405 13.96 -5.90 8.79
N THR A 406 15.14 -6.18 8.25
CA THR A 406 15.47 -5.95 6.84
C THR A 406 15.33 -7.26 6.07
N VAL A 407 14.41 -7.31 5.11
CA VAL A 407 14.27 -8.40 4.13
C VAL A 407 14.95 -7.98 2.83
N MET A 408 15.78 -8.86 2.25
CA MET A 408 16.59 -8.57 1.08
C MET A 408 16.37 -9.62 -0.01
N GLY A 409 16.39 -9.17 -1.27
CA GLY A 409 16.33 -10.04 -2.44
C GLY A 409 16.90 -9.36 -3.67
N SER A 410 17.07 -10.09 -4.76
CA SER A 410 17.62 -9.55 -6.00
C SER A 410 16.98 -10.14 -7.25
N GLN A 411 17.03 -9.37 -8.34
CA GLN A 411 16.67 -9.81 -9.67
C GLN A 411 17.80 -9.46 -10.63
N THR A 412 18.32 -10.47 -11.33
CA THR A 412 19.43 -10.28 -12.26
C THR A 412 19.44 -11.33 -13.37
N ASP A 413 20.02 -10.96 -14.51
CA ASP A 413 20.39 -11.88 -15.59
C ASP A 413 21.90 -12.19 -15.63
N ILE A 414 22.65 -11.74 -14.61
CA ILE A 414 24.04 -12.14 -14.39
C ILE A 414 24.05 -13.63 -14.08
N ASP A 415 24.80 -14.40 -14.87
CA ASP A 415 25.00 -15.82 -14.64
C ASP A 415 25.84 -16.07 -13.37
N ASN A 416 25.40 -16.96 -12.47
CA ASN A 416 26.08 -17.29 -11.21
C ASN A 416 26.56 -16.04 -10.43
N PRO A 417 25.66 -15.10 -10.09
CA PRO A 417 26.05 -13.91 -9.34
C PRO A 417 26.55 -14.32 -7.96
N LYS A 418 27.46 -13.55 -7.37
CA LYS A 418 27.93 -13.77 -6.00
C LYS A 418 27.38 -12.68 -5.11
N PHE A 419 26.50 -13.05 -4.20
CA PHE A 419 26.05 -12.16 -3.14
C PHE A 419 26.45 -12.70 -1.77
N GLY A 420 26.55 -11.81 -0.79
CA GLY A 420 26.79 -12.19 0.61
C GLY A 420 26.14 -11.20 1.56
N ASN A 421 25.79 -11.66 2.76
CA ASN A 421 25.45 -10.73 3.84
C ASN A 421 26.71 -10.01 4.32
N TYR A 422 26.49 -8.78 4.80
CA TYR A 422 27.44 -8.04 5.61
C TYR A 422 26.95 -8.05 7.05
N TYR A 423 27.87 -8.34 7.98
CA TYR A 423 27.66 -8.13 9.41
C TYR A 423 29.00 -7.78 10.07
N LEU A 424 29.01 -6.74 10.89
CA LEU A 424 30.14 -6.39 11.75
C LEU A 424 29.63 -5.73 13.03
N ASP A 425 30.16 -6.17 14.18
CA ASP A 425 29.96 -5.51 15.48
C ASP A 425 31.33 -5.27 16.10
N ASP A 426 31.97 -4.16 15.79
CA ASP A 426 33.31 -3.81 16.24
C ASP A 426 33.36 -2.33 16.60
N SER A 427 33.72 -2.02 17.84
CA SER A 427 33.95 -0.64 18.28
C SER A 427 35.27 -0.04 17.76
N THR A 428 36.11 -0.85 17.11
CA THR A 428 37.42 -0.46 16.57
C THR A 428 37.71 -1.10 15.21
N PRO A 429 36.79 -1.00 14.23
CA PRO A 429 36.93 -1.69 12.95
C PRO A 429 38.17 -1.21 12.22
N ALA A 430 38.96 -2.13 11.68
CA ALA A 430 40.19 -1.80 10.98
C ALA A 430 40.59 -2.82 9.91
N GLY A 431 41.28 -2.34 8.89
CA GLY A 431 41.99 -3.20 7.94
C GLY A 431 41.08 -3.76 6.84
N ALA A 432 41.05 -5.09 6.72
CA ALA A 432 40.34 -5.77 5.64
C ALA A 432 38.84 -5.98 5.92
N ASP A 433 38.44 -5.87 7.19
CA ASP A 433 37.06 -6.12 7.63
C ASP A 433 36.16 -4.93 7.28
N GLU A 434 36.58 -3.72 7.65
CA GLU A 434 35.96 -2.47 7.23
C GLU A 434 36.91 -1.27 7.43
N VAL A 435 36.85 -0.29 6.54
CA VAL A 435 37.27 1.08 6.79
C VAL A 435 36.06 1.98 6.96
N GLN A 436 36.03 2.69 8.08
CA GLN A 436 35.01 3.67 8.40
C GLN A 436 35.29 4.97 7.63
N CYS A 437 34.47 5.25 6.60
CA CYS A 437 34.60 6.43 5.75
C CYS A 437 33.98 7.70 6.33
N GLY A 438 33.14 7.55 7.36
CA GLY A 438 32.61 8.64 8.15
C GLY A 438 32.01 8.11 9.45
N GLY A 439 30.90 8.70 9.90
CA GLY A 439 30.22 8.27 11.12
C GLY A 439 31.06 8.49 12.38
N ASP A 440 30.75 7.72 13.42
CA ASP A 440 31.47 7.79 14.70
C ASP A 440 32.79 6.99 14.75
N GLY A 441 33.10 6.27 13.67
CA GLY A 441 34.29 5.43 13.55
C GLY A 441 34.16 4.03 14.15
N GLN A 442 32.95 3.63 14.54
CA GLN A 442 32.59 2.30 15.03
C GLN A 442 31.67 1.60 14.03
N SER A 443 31.63 0.28 14.05
CA SER A 443 30.70 -0.52 13.26
C SER A 443 29.83 -1.31 14.23
N ILE A 444 28.69 -0.77 14.68
CA ILE A 444 27.90 -1.38 15.75
C ILE A 444 26.72 -2.13 15.16
N GLY A 445 26.69 -3.45 15.33
CA GLY A 445 25.66 -4.33 14.75
C GLY A 445 25.39 -4.09 13.25
N ALA A 446 26.38 -3.55 12.54
CA ALA A 446 26.27 -3.10 11.17
C ALA A 446 25.87 -4.27 10.30
N SER A 447 24.86 -4.08 9.45
CA SER A 447 24.30 -5.19 8.68
C SER A 447 23.68 -4.79 7.35
N GLY A 448 23.93 -5.63 6.34
CA GLY A 448 23.41 -5.44 4.99
C GLY A 448 23.87 -6.53 4.04
N PHE A 449 24.20 -6.16 2.81
CA PHE A 449 24.63 -7.10 1.78
C PHE A 449 25.72 -6.55 0.86
N GLY A 450 26.42 -7.46 0.19
CA GLY A 450 27.40 -7.19 -0.85
C GLY A 450 27.06 -7.89 -2.17
N ILE A 451 27.34 -7.20 -3.27
CA ILE A 451 27.44 -7.72 -4.63
C ILE A 451 28.93 -7.94 -4.89
N LEU A 452 29.34 -9.21 -4.99
CA LEU A 452 30.73 -9.63 -4.93
C LEU A 452 31.19 -10.26 -6.25
N GLY A 453 30.61 -9.82 -7.37
CA GLY A 453 30.90 -10.34 -8.71
C GLY A 453 30.22 -11.67 -9.05
N LYS A 454 30.97 -12.64 -9.57
CA LYS A 454 30.48 -13.96 -10.01
C LYS A 454 31.06 -15.08 -9.17
N GLU A 455 30.28 -16.13 -8.89
CA GLU A 455 30.79 -17.31 -8.19
C GLU A 455 31.75 -18.12 -9.06
N GLY A 456 32.68 -18.84 -8.42
CA GLY A 456 33.55 -19.81 -9.09
C GLY A 456 34.68 -19.23 -9.94
N VAL A 457 34.93 -17.91 -9.91
CA VAL A 457 36.04 -17.28 -10.64
C VAL A 457 37.11 -16.71 -9.68
N PRO A 458 38.41 -16.75 -10.02
CA PRO A 458 39.51 -16.32 -9.13
C PRO A 458 39.50 -14.82 -8.77
N PHE A 459 38.83 -13.99 -9.57
CA PHE A 459 38.66 -12.55 -9.36
C PHE A 459 37.24 -12.18 -9.78
N PRO A 460 36.27 -12.27 -8.87
CA PRO A 460 34.90 -12.06 -9.23
C PRO A 460 34.67 -10.58 -9.53
N ILE A 461 34.13 -10.32 -10.71
CA ILE A 461 33.82 -8.98 -11.22
C ILE A 461 32.35 -8.99 -11.60
N THR A 462 31.62 -8.00 -11.10
CA THR A 462 30.25 -7.70 -11.53
C THR A 462 30.31 -7.21 -12.98
N PRO A 463 29.62 -7.89 -13.92
CA PRO A 463 29.57 -7.46 -15.31
C PRO A 463 29.03 -6.05 -15.49
N ASN A 464 29.20 -5.49 -16.68
CA ASN A 464 28.66 -4.16 -17.00
C ASN A 464 27.13 -4.19 -16.89
N THR A 465 26.57 -3.26 -16.11
CA THR A 465 25.12 -3.08 -15.92
C THR A 465 24.60 -1.76 -16.52
N ASP A 466 25.47 -0.94 -17.11
CA ASP A 466 25.14 0.31 -17.77
C ASP A 466 24.41 0.05 -19.10
N PRO A 467 23.12 0.39 -19.22
CA PRO A 467 22.32 0.12 -20.42
C PRO A 467 22.82 0.82 -21.68
N ARG A 468 23.70 1.81 -21.53
CA ARG A 468 24.26 2.55 -22.65
C ARG A 468 25.34 1.76 -23.40
N ASN A 469 25.87 0.68 -22.81
CA ASN A 469 26.99 -0.08 -23.36
C ASN A 469 26.60 -0.80 -24.66
N PRO A 470 27.19 -0.45 -25.83
CA PRO A 470 26.85 -1.08 -27.10
C PRO A 470 27.26 -2.55 -27.20
N ALA A 471 28.21 -3.00 -26.36
CA ALA A 471 28.62 -4.40 -26.28
C ALA A 471 27.61 -5.28 -25.51
N GLY A 472 26.54 -4.69 -24.97
CA GLY A 472 25.56 -5.35 -24.12
C GLY A 472 25.81 -5.08 -22.63
N PHE A 473 24.78 -5.33 -21.83
CA PHE A 473 24.78 -5.12 -20.39
C PHE A 473 23.92 -6.19 -19.72
N ASN A 474 24.12 -6.35 -18.42
CA ASN A 474 23.30 -7.17 -17.55
C ASN A 474 22.35 -6.31 -16.73
N LYS A 475 21.19 -6.85 -16.38
CA LYS A 475 20.28 -6.23 -15.42
C LYS A 475 20.64 -6.69 -14.02
N LEU A 476 20.72 -5.76 -13.08
CA LEU A 476 20.85 -6.07 -11.66
C LEU A 476 20.01 -5.07 -10.85
N THR A 477 18.99 -5.61 -10.19
CA THR A 477 18.15 -4.89 -9.24
C THR A 477 18.27 -5.57 -7.89
N VAL A 478 18.44 -4.78 -6.83
CA VAL A 478 18.40 -5.26 -5.45
C VAL A 478 17.24 -4.61 -4.72
N PHE A 479 16.53 -5.42 -3.93
CA PHE A 479 15.39 -5.02 -3.12
C PHE A 479 15.73 -5.16 -1.65
N ARG A 480 15.37 -4.15 -0.86
CA ARG A 480 15.48 -4.14 0.59
C ARG A 480 14.18 -3.62 1.18
N THR A 481 13.51 -4.38 2.01
CA THR A 481 12.34 -3.94 2.78
C THR A 481 12.70 -3.85 4.25
N ARG A 482 12.63 -2.66 4.85
CA ARG A 482 12.84 -2.45 6.29
C ARG A 482 11.50 -2.34 7.00
N TYR A 483 11.18 -3.29 7.87
CA TYR A 483 10.04 -3.21 8.78
C TYR A 483 10.46 -2.67 10.15
N PHE A 484 9.65 -1.77 10.71
CA PHE A 484 9.88 -1.11 12.00
C PHE A 484 8.84 -1.59 13.02
N GLY A 485 9.27 -2.42 13.96
CA GLY A 485 8.38 -3.16 14.85
C GLY A 485 8.66 -2.93 16.35
N PRO A 486 7.77 -3.43 17.23
CA PRO A 486 7.94 -3.27 18.67
C PRO A 486 9.14 -4.07 19.23
N PRO A 487 9.60 -3.74 20.45
CA PRO A 487 10.67 -4.47 21.15
C PRO A 487 10.49 -5.98 21.28
N SER A 488 9.25 -6.48 21.19
CA SER A 488 8.91 -7.89 21.32
C SER A 488 9.19 -8.72 20.07
N ASP A 489 9.45 -8.09 18.93
CA ASP A 489 9.69 -8.80 17.69
C ASP A 489 11.01 -9.58 17.75
N GLY A 490 10.99 -10.78 17.17
CA GLY A 490 12.14 -11.67 17.07
C GLY A 490 12.15 -12.41 15.75
N ALA A 491 12.93 -13.49 15.67
CA ALA A 491 13.13 -14.27 14.44
C ALA A 491 11.82 -14.69 13.75
N ALA A 492 10.83 -15.18 14.52
CA ALA A 492 9.54 -15.61 13.95
C ALA A 492 8.79 -14.46 13.24
N GLN A 493 8.92 -13.22 13.73
CA GLN A 493 8.31 -12.07 13.08
C GLN A 493 9.10 -11.65 11.83
N ALA A 494 10.44 -11.73 11.85
CA ALA A 494 11.26 -11.50 10.67
C ALA A 494 11.01 -12.54 9.55
N GLU A 495 10.80 -13.81 9.92
CA GLU A 495 10.35 -14.86 9.02
C GLU A 495 8.98 -14.54 8.43
N ASN A 496 8.02 -14.09 9.24
CA ASN A 496 6.70 -13.65 8.76
C ASN A 496 6.80 -12.46 7.79
N TYR A 497 7.65 -11.48 8.06
CA TYR A 497 7.91 -10.38 7.12
C TYR A 497 8.52 -10.88 5.80
N THR A 498 9.40 -11.87 5.87
CA THR A 498 9.98 -12.50 4.67
C THR A 498 8.91 -13.21 3.84
N GLU A 499 7.98 -13.93 4.47
CA GLU A 499 6.82 -14.52 3.80
C GLU A 499 5.92 -13.46 3.15
N ARG A 500 5.70 -12.32 3.81
CA ARG A 500 4.91 -11.19 3.27
C ARG A 500 5.54 -10.59 2.02
N VAL A 501 6.86 -10.38 2.03
CA VAL A 501 7.62 -9.87 0.87
C VAL A 501 7.60 -10.87 -0.29
N ALA A 502 7.76 -12.17 0.01
CA ALA A 502 7.72 -13.21 -1.01
C ALA A 502 6.30 -13.48 -1.55
N GLN A 503 5.26 -13.12 -0.81
CA GLN A 503 3.84 -13.32 -1.14
C GLN A 503 3.04 -12.03 -0.90
N PRO A 504 3.28 -10.98 -1.72
CA PRO A 504 2.59 -9.70 -1.57
C PRO A 504 1.08 -9.86 -1.79
N LEU A 505 0.30 -8.92 -1.24
CA LEU A 505 -1.13 -8.86 -1.52
C LEU A 505 -1.37 -8.71 -3.03
N THR A 506 -2.30 -9.49 -3.55
CA THR A 506 -2.70 -9.40 -4.97
C THR A 506 -4.07 -8.76 -5.08
N ALA A 507 -4.34 -8.09 -6.19
CA ALA A 507 -5.62 -7.44 -6.41
C ALA A 507 -6.12 -7.63 -7.84
N ALA A 508 -7.44 -7.71 -7.98
CA ALA A 508 -8.10 -7.79 -9.27
C ALA A 508 -9.31 -6.86 -9.31
N ALA A 509 -9.37 -6.02 -10.34
CA ALA A 509 -10.49 -5.12 -10.56
C ALA A 509 -11.62 -5.82 -11.32
N SER A 510 -12.85 -5.42 -10.99
CA SER A 510 -14.06 -5.87 -11.66
C SER A 510 -15.13 -4.78 -11.62
N ALA A 511 -16.13 -4.90 -12.49
CA ALA A 511 -17.26 -3.97 -12.48
C ALA A 511 -17.96 -3.97 -11.11
N ASN A 512 -18.27 -2.78 -10.57
CA ASN A 512 -18.89 -2.68 -9.26
C ASN A 512 -20.25 -3.42 -9.21
N PRO A 513 -20.43 -4.41 -8.30
CA PRO A 513 -21.67 -5.16 -8.17
C PRO A 513 -22.80 -4.36 -7.51
N VAL A 514 -22.52 -3.18 -6.96
CA VAL A 514 -23.47 -2.32 -6.26
C VAL A 514 -24.35 -1.57 -7.26
N VAL A 515 -25.64 -1.93 -7.32
CA VAL A 515 -26.59 -1.37 -8.28
C VAL A 515 -27.73 -0.58 -7.63
N GLY A 516 -27.69 -0.41 -6.30
CA GLY A 516 -28.74 0.23 -5.53
C GLY A 516 -29.96 -0.67 -5.29
N GLY A 517 -30.67 -0.39 -4.20
CA GLY A 517 -31.94 -1.04 -3.91
C GLY A 517 -33.03 -0.75 -4.96
N PRO A 518 -34.16 -1.48 -4.93
CA PRO A 518 -35.28 -1.22 -5.82
C PRO A 518 -35.87 0.19 -5.55
N LYS A 519 -35.81 1.13 -6.50
CA LYS A 519 -36.36 2.49 -6.31
C LYS A 519 -37.87 2.53 -6.59
N LEU A 520 -38.71 2.37 -5.57
CA LEU A 520 -40.16 2.24 -5.76
C LEU A 520 -40.88 3.60 -5.94
N LYS A 521 -41.80 3.68 -6.90
CA LYS A 521 -42.71 4.82 -7.13
C LYS A 521 -44.15 4.34 -7.16
N VAL A 522 -45.03 5.04 -6.44
CA VAL A 522 -46.47 4.73 -6.38
C VAL A 522 -47.30 5.76 -7.15
N SER A 523 -48.18 5.27 -8.02
CA SER A 523 -49.20 6.05 -8.72
C SER A 523 -50.57 5.38 -8.69
N LEU A 524 -51.61 6.15 -8.98
CA LEU A 524 -53.01 5.72 -8.92
C LEU A 524 -53.61 5.81 -10.33
N PRO A 525 -53.67 4.70 -11.07
CA PRO A 525 -54.18 4.72 -12.43
C PRO A 525 -55.71 4.90 -12.45
N GLY A 526 -56.19 5.76 -13.35
CA GLY A 526 -57.61 5.95 -13.67
C GLY A 526 -58.38 6.95 -12.80
N LYS A 527 -59.65 7.18 -13.14
CA LYS A 527 -60.54 8.12 -12.44
C LYS A 527 -60.89 7.60 -11.04
N LYS A 528 -60.82 8.49 -10.04
CA LYS A 528 -61.15 8.18 -8.64
C LYS A 528 -62.65 7.97 -8.50
N LYS A 529 -63.08 6.72 -8.29
CA LYS A 529 -64.47 6.41 -7.94
C LYS A 529 -64.75 6.85 -6.50
N ALA A 530 -65.94 7.39 -6.25
CA ALA A 530 -66.34 7.75 -4.90
C ALA A 530 -66.52 6.50 -4.02
N ALA A 531 -66.10 6.58 -2.77
CA ALA A 531 -66.27 5.53 -1.78
C ALA A 531 -67.64 5.66 -1.10
N ARG A 532 -68.30 4.53 -0.79
CA ARG A 532 -69.56 4.49 -0.03
C ARG A 532 -69.30 3.98 1.37
N LYS A 533 -70.02 4.53 2.36
CA LYS A 533 -69.91 4.11 3.77
C LYS A 533 -70.31 2.64 3.92
N GLY A 534 -69.63 1.91 4.80
CA GLY A 534 -69.92 0.50 5.11
C GLY A 534 -69.55 -0.51 4.00
N LYS A 535 -69.25 -0.06 2.78
CA LYS A 535 -68.93 -0.92 1.63
C LYS A 535 -67.42 -1.07 1.44
N ALA A 536 -67.05 -2.09 0.68
CA ALA A 536 -65.68 -2.29 0.22
C ALA A 536 -65.32 -1.23 -0.83
N TYR A 537 -64.10 -0.72 -0.76
CA TYR A 537 -63.52 0.23 -1.69
C TYR A 537 -62.24 -0.37 -2.27
N LYS A 538 -62.20 -0.49 -3.61
CA LYS A 538 -61.07 -1.04 -4.36
C LYS A 538 -60.13 0.09 -4.76
N VAL A 539 -58.92 0.10 -4.21
CA VAL A 539 -57.87 1.06 -4.59
C VAL A 539 -56.96 0.40 -5.60
N ARG A 540 -56.98 0.88 -6.85
CA ARG A 540 -56.00 0.48 -7.88
C ARG A 540 -54.71 1.25 -7.65
N VAL A 541 -53.62 0.53 -7.40
CA VAL A 541 -52.30 1.10 -7.13
C VAL A 541 -51.33 0.56 -8.17
N ARG A 542 -50.68 1.46 -8.93
CA ARG A 542 -49.54 1.13 -9.79
C ARG A 542 -48.27 1.37 -9.00
N VAL A 543 -47.44 0.35 -8.90
CA VAL A 543 -46.10 0.43 -8.32
C VAL A 543 -45.10 0.24 -9.44
N ALA A 544 -44.22 1.20 -9.64
CA ALA A 544 -43.09 1.10 -10.57
C ALA A 544 -41.81 0.95 -9.77
N ASN A 545 -40.95 0.03 -10.18
CA ASN A 545 -39.56 -0.01 -9.75
C ASN A 545 -38.75 0.78 -10.78
N LYS A 546 -38.08 1.84 -10.34
CA LYS A 546 -37.19 2.69 -11.14
C LYS A 546 -35.72 2.37 -10.90
N GLY A 547 -35.42 1.49 -9.95
CA GLY A 547 -34.06 1.01 -9.70
C GLY A 547 -33.61 -0.05 -10.69
N ASN A 548 -32.34 -0.41 -10.57
CA ASN A 548 -31.67 -1.42 -11.40
C ASN A 548 -31.76 -2.83 -10.78
N LEU A 549 -32.12 -2.92 -9.49
CA LEU A 549 -32.37 -4.20 -8.82
C LEU A 549 -33.86 -4.54 -8.71
N ALA A 550 -34.22 -5.82 -8.86
CA ALA A 550 -35.59 -6.28 -8.70
C ALA A 550 -36.05 -6.24 -7.23
N GLY A 551 -37.29 -5.79 -7.00
CA GLY A 551 -37.91 -5.85 -5.68
C GLY A 551 -38.53 -7.22 -5.39
N LYS A 552 -38.02 -7.95 -4.40
CA LYS A 552 -38.46 -9.30 -3.99
C LYS A 552 -38.46 -9.45 -2.45
N PRO A 553 -39.62 -9.48 -1.77
CA PRO A 553 -40.96 -9.09 -2.23
C PRO A 553 -41.21 -7.58 -2.12
N VAL A 554 -42.25 -7.10 -2.83
CA VAL A 554 -42.78 -5.72 -2.67
C VAL A 554 -44.14 -5.76 -1.98
N LYS A 555 -44.23 -5.20 -0.78
CA LYS A 555 -45.47 -5.11 0.02
C LYS A 555 -46.11 -3.75 -0.16
N VAL A 556 -47.38 -3.73 -0.55
CA VAL A 556 -48.15 -2.51 -0.79
C VAL A 556 -49.30 -2.45 0.19
N CYS A 557 -49.38 -1.39 1.00
CA CYS A 557 -50.40 -1.22 2.01
C CYS A 557 -51.22 0.05 1.78
N VAL A 558 -52.52 -0.02 2.05
CA VAL A 558 -53.44 1.13 2.07
C VAL A 558 -53.97 1.26 3.48
N LYS A 559 -53.69 2.38 4.14
CA LYS A 559 -54.08 2.68 5.52
C LYS A 559 -54.95 3.94 5.59
N GLY A 560 -55.79 4.05 6.62
CA GLY A 560 -56.61 5.25 6.85
C GLY A 560 -57.55 5.14 8.05
N GLY A 561 -57.73 6.22 8.81
CA GLY A 561 -58.52 6.21 10.05
C GLY A 561 -60.03 5.99 9.87
N GLN A 562 -60.55 6.20 8.65
CA GLN A 562 -61.96 6.00 8.28
C GLN A 562 -62.25 4.57 7.75
N LEU A 563 -61.26 3.66 7.80
CA LEU A 563 -61.40 2.25 7.39
C LEU A 563 -61.75 1.34 8.57
N LYS A 564 -62.51 0.26 8.35
CA LYS A 564 -62.98 -0.68 9.40
C LYS A 564 -61.80 -1.40 10.09
N SER A 565 -60.79 -1.81 9.31
CA SER A 565 -59.45 -2.20 9.79
C SER A 565 -58.48 -1.02 9.57
N LYS A 566 -57.38 -0.94 10.33
CA LYS A 566 -56.35 0.12 10.15
C LYS A 566 -55.78 0.19 8.71
N GLY A 567 -56.02 -0.82 7.89
CA GLY A 567 -55.71 -0.86 6.46
C GLY A 567 -55.84 -2.26 5.87
N ALA A 568 -55.31 -2.44 4.66
CA ALA A 568 -55.07 -3.73 4.02
C ALA A 568 -53.75 -3.69 3.24
N CYS A 569 -53.09 -4.85 3.09
CA CYS A 569 -51.86 -4.97 2.32
C CYS A 569 -51.98 -6.08 1.26
N ARG A 570 -51.23 -5.93 0.17
CA ARG A 570 -51.03 -6.94 -0.88
C ARG A 570 -49.55 -7.04 -1.18
N GLN A 571 -49.08 -8.24 -1.47
CA GLN A 571 -47.69 -8.50 -1.83
C GLN A 571 -47.56 -8.78 -3.32
N ILE A 572 -46.53 -8.20 -3.93
CA ILE A 572 -46.04 -8.55 -5.25
C ILE A 572 -44.82 -9.45 -5.00
N LYS A 573 -44.87 -10.72 -5.44
CA LYS A 573 -43.80 -11.70 -5.22
C LYS A 573 -42.44 -11.17 -5.72
N SER A 574 -42.44 -10.63 -6.93
CA SER A 574 -41.29 -10.01 -7.59
C SER A 574 -41.74 -8.85 -8.46
N LEU A 575 -40.99 -7.74 -8.43
CA LEU A 575 -41.13 -6.60 -9.33
C LEU A 575 -39.76 -6.31 -9.96
N GLY A 576 -39.58 -6.74 -11.22
CA GLY A 576 -38.32 -6.59 -11.94
C GLY A 576 -37.81 -5.15 -12.04
N ALA A 577 -36.51 -5.00 -12.27
CA ALA A 577 -35.86 -3.71 -12.50
C ALA A 577 -36.53 -2.94 -13.64
N LYS A 578 -36.70 -1.62 -13.47
CA LYS A 578 -37.42 -0.73 -14.42
C LYS A 578 -38.85 -1.15 -14.79
N LYS A 579 -39.44 -2.19 -14.18
CA LYS A 579 -40.81 -2.65 -14.47
C LYS A 579 -41.85 -2.00 -13.56
N SER A 580 -43.12 -2.11 -13.93
CA SER A 580 -44.24 -1.66 -13.09
C SER A 580 -45.37 -2.67 -13.06
N LYS A 581 -46.10 -2.73 -11.95
CA LYS A 581 -47.27 -3.61 -11.78
C LYS A 581 -48.42 -2.84 -11.14
N THR A 582 -49.62 -3.05 -11.69
CA THR A 582 -50.85 -2.54 -11.08
C THR A 582 -51.49 -3.63 -10.26
N ILE A 583 -51.82 -3.32 -9.01
CA ILE A 583 -52.54 -4.21 -8.11
C ILE A 583 -53.79 -3.52 -7.58
N THR A 584 -54.75 -4.31 -7.10
CA THR A 584 -55.92 -3.79 -6.41
C THR A 584 -55.85 -4.16 -4.93
N VAL A 585 -55.92 -3.15 -4.07
CA VAL A 585 -56.03 -3.32 -2.61
C VAL A 585 -57.46 -2.98 -2.20
N THR A 586 -58.17 -3.97 -1.66
CA THR A 586 -59.55 -3.79 -1.18
C THR A 586 -59.52 -3.41 0.29
N VAL A 587 -60.16 -2.28 0.65
CA VAL A 587 -60.33 -1.82 2.03
C VAL A 587 -61.80 -1.62 2.34
N LYS A 588 -62.24 -1.82 3.58
CA LYS A 588 -63.65 -1.62 3.98
C LYS A 588 -63.81 -0.28 4.69
N VAL A 589 -64.75 0.56 4.25
CA VAL A 589 -65.00 1.88 4.85
C VAL A 589 -65.89 1.71 6.09
N LYS A 590 -65.61 2.44 7.18
CA LYS A 590 -66.48 2.45 8.37
C LYS A 590 -67.89 2.89 7.98
N ALA A 591 -68.93 2.23 8.50
CA ALA A 591 -70.31 2.66 8.31
C ALA A 591 -70.55 4.08 8.84
N LYS A 592 -69.93 4.40 9.99
CA LYS A 592 -69.99 5.72 10.64
C LYS A 592 -68.84 6.67 10.22
N ALA A 593 -68.25 6.51 9.03
CA ALA A 593 -67.18 7.41 8.58
C ALA A 593 -67.69 8.87 8.47
N ARG A 594 -67.06 9.79 9.20
CA ARG A 594 -67.37 11.24 9.21
C ARG A 594 -66.64 11.97 8.06
N GLY A 595 -67.21 13.07 7.57
CA GLY A 595 -66.62 13.96 6.55
C GLY A 595 -67.01 13.69 5.10
N LYS A 596 -66.61 14.61 4.19
CA LYS A 596 -66.87 14.55 2.73
C LYS A 596 -65.82 13.77 1.93
N LYS A 597 -64.66 13.47 2.53
CA LYS A 597 -63.51 12.82 1.89
C LYS A 597 -62.96 11.68 2.75
N LEU A 598 -62.57 10.59 2.10
CA LEU A 598 -61.82 9.47 2.65
C LEU A 598 -60.32 9.75 2.45
N LYS A 599 -59.56 9.91 3.54
CA LYS A 599 -58.11 10.14 3.53
C LYS A 599 -57.36 8.81 3.67
N LEU A 600 -56.55 8.46 2.67
CA LEU A 600 -55.77 7.22 2.63
C LEU A 600 -54.27 7.52 2.51
N LYS A 601 -53.44 6.72 3.17
CA LYS A 601 -51.98 6.65 2.97
C LYS A 601 -51.65 5.33 2.32
N ILE A 602 -51.01 5.38 1.16
CA ILE A 602 -50.55 4.22 0.41
C ILE A 602 -49.05 4.13 0.65
N THR A 603 -48.54 2.96 1.02
CA THR A 603 -47.11 2.70 1.17
C THR A 603 -46.71 1.50 0.33
N ALA A 604 -45.57 1.57 -0.36
CA ALA A 604 -44.96 0.41 -0.99
C ALA A 604 -43.56 0.23 -0.42
N THR A 605 -43.25 -0.97 0.06
CA THR A 605 -41.96 -1.34 0.63
C THR A 605 -41.37 -2.54 -0.09
N GLY A 606 -40.12 -2.46 -0.55
CA GLY A 606 -39.43 -3.52 -1.29
C GLY A 606 -38.14 -3.98 -0.62
N LYS A 607 -37.80 -5.25 -0.79
CA LYS A 607 -36.47 -5.83 -0.50
C LYS A 607 -35.78 -6.22 -1.81
N PRO A 608 -34.45 -6.42 -1.82
CA PRO A 608 -33.50 -6.15 -0.74
C PRO A 608 -33.27 -4.63 -0.53
N GLY A 609 -32.53 -4.20 0.50
CA GLY A 609 -32.24 -2.77 0.77
C GLY A 609 -33.40 -1.91 1.29
N LYS A 610 -34.50 -2.51 1.80
CA LYS A 610 -35.67 -1.82 2.41
C LYS A 610 -36.06 -0.46 1.75
N SER A 611 -36.36 -0.46 0.45
CA SER A 611 -36.92 0.73 -0.20
C SER A 611 -38.37 0.98 0.25
N SER A 612 -38.74 2.21 0.61
CA SER A 612 -40.09 2.56 1.06
C SER A 612 -40.56 3.89 0.45
N VAL A 613 -41.74 3.90 -0.15
CA VAL A 613 -42.37 5.12 -0.67
C VAL A 613 -43.80 5.26 -0.15
N SER A 614 -44.25 6.48 0.09
CA SER A 614 -45.63 6.75 0.52
C SER A 614 -46.33 7.83 -0.30
N LYS A 615 -47.64 7.67 -0.49
CA LYS A 615 -48.49 8.62 -1.22
C LYS A 615 -49.83 8.80 -0.52
N ARG A 616 -50.26 10.06 -0.33
CA ARG A 616 -51.58 10.38 0.22
C ARG A 616 -52.63 10.43 -0.88
N LEU A 617 -53.85 9.97 -0.57
CA LEU A 617 -54.98 9.94 -1.48
C LEU A 617 -56.24 10.43 -0.77
N ASN A 618 -56.90 11.42 -1.37
CA ASN A 618 -58.24 11.87 -0.97
C ASN A 618 -59.28 11.35 -1.97
N VAL A 619 -60.29 10.65 -1.48
CA VAL A 619 -61.42 10.12 -2.28
C VAL A 619 -62.73 10.73 -1.79
N LYS A 620 -63.63 11.13 -2.70
CA LYS A 620 -64.97 11.62 -2.31
C LYS A 620 -65.76 10.51 -1.62
N LEU A 621 -66.38 10.82 -0.47
CA LEU A 621 -67.26 9.89 0.24
C LEU A 621 -68.71 10.19 -0.17
N LYS A 622 -69.37 9.26 -0.85
CA LYS A 622 -70.82 9.34 -1.10
C LYS A 622 -71.56 8.92 0.17
N ARG A 623 -72.64 9.64 0.46
CA ARG A 623 -73.55 9.33 1.57
C ARG A 623 -74.02 7.89 1.46
#